data_AF-A0A918KEI8-F1
#
_entry.id   AF-A0A918KEI8-F1
#
_cell.length_a   1.000
_cell.length_b   1.000
_cell.length_c   1.000
_cell.angle_alpha   90.00
_cell.angle_beta   90.00
_cell.angle_gamma   90.00
#
_symmetry.space_group_name_H-M   'P 1'
#
loop_
_entity.id
_entity.type
_entity.pdbx_description
1 polymer ?
#
loop_
_entity_poly.entity_id
_entity_poly.type
_entity_poly.pdbx_seq_one_letter_code
_entity_poly.pdbx_strand_id
1 'polypeptide(L)' 'MIARSFKILIALTLFVLAWLLAFGNNQTVSLAFMAWNTPALPLFIWLLITLFLGILIGLILGRFSKRKRSGSA' A
#
# COMPACT_ATOMS: atom_id res chain seq x y z
N MET A 1 9.95 16.82 14.66
CA MET A 1 10.05 15.42 15.12
C MET A 1 8.77 14.61 14.91
N ILE A 2 7.58 15.13 15.27
CA ILE A 2 6.28 14.46 15.10
C ILE A 2 6.08 13.81 13.72
N ALA A 3 6.37 14.54 12.63
CA ALA A 3 6.15 14.04 11.27
C ALA A 3 7.11 12.89 10.87
N ARG A 4 8.26 12.78 11.54
CA ARG A 4 9.21 11.67 11.32
C ARG A 4 8.73 10.44 12.08
N SER A 5 8.30 10.62 13.33
CA SER A 5 7.73 9.54 14.15
C SER A 5 6.46 8.94 13.54
N PHE A 6 5.61 9.77 12.94
CA PHE A 6 4.38 9.32 12.29
C PHE A 6 4.65 8.42 11.07
N LYS A 7 5.66 8.76 10.25
CA LYS A 7 6.07 7.92 9.11
C LYS A 7 6.63 6.57 9.56
N ILE A 8 7.39 6.57 10.65
CA ILE A 8 7.96 5.34 11.23
C ILE A 8 6.84 4.43 11.74
N LEU A 9 5.85 5.00 12.45
CA LEU A 9 4.68 4.27 12.90
C LEU A 9 3.92 3.62 11.74
N ILE A 10 3.65 4.38 10.68
CA ILE A 10 3.00 3.84 9.48
C ILE A 10 3.81 2.68 8.89
N ALA A 11 5.12 2.85 8.70
CA ALA A 11 5.97 1.79 8.15
C ALA A 11 5.94 0.52 9.01
N LEU A 12 5.99 0.67 10.34
CA LEU A 12 5.88 -0.43 11.30
C LEU A 12 4.52 -1.13 11.21
N THR A 13 3.43 -0.39 11.15
CA THR A 13 2.09 -0.96 11.00
C THR A 13 1.96 -1.75 9.70
N LEU A 14 2.46 -1.22 8.58
CA LEU A 14 2.43 -1.91 7.28
C LEU A 14 3.25 -3.20 7.32
N PHE A 15 4.41 -3.18 7.98
CA PHE A 15 5.25 -4.36 8.16
C PHE A 15 4.57 -5.44 9.00
N VAL A 16 3.95 -5.06 10.12
CA VAL A 16 3.20 -6.01 10.97
C VAL A 16 2.02 -6.60 10.21
N LEU A 17 1.27 -5.79 9.46
CA LEU A 17 0.17 -6.28 8.63
C LEU A 17 0.66 -7.26 7.56
N ALA A 18 1.75 -6.93 6.87
CA ALA A 18 2.37 -7.83 5.90
C ALA A 18 2.73 -9.19 6.50
N TRP A 19 3.33 -9.17 7.68
CA TRP A 19 3.75 -10.39 8.37
C TRP A 19 2.55 -11.23 8.85
N LEU A 20 1.54 -10.60 9.45
CA LEU A 20 0.31 -11.29 9.89
C LEU A 20 -0.42 -11.95 8.71
N LEU A 21 -0.47 -11.25 7.57
CA LEU A 21 -1.06 -11.78 6.34
C LEU A 21 -0.25 -12.98 5.79
N ALA A 22 1.08 -12.91 5.84
CA ALA A 22 1.96 -13.99 5.37
C ALA A 22 1.93 -15.23 6.27
N PHE A 23 1.89 -15.05 7.58
CA PHE A 23 2.04 -16.15 8.54
C PHE A 23 0.84 -17.11 8.51
N GLY A 24 -0.38 -16.58 8.36
CA GLY A 24 -1.60 -17.39 8.31
C GLY A 24 -2.03 -17.84 6.91
N ASN A 25 -1.59 -17.15 5.86
CA ASN A 25 -2.06 -17.39 4.48
C ASN A 25 -0.89 -17.68 3.52
N ASN A 26 -0.33 -18.88 3.63
CA ASN A 26 0.60 -19.45 2.63
C ASN A 26 -0.13 -20.01 1.39
N GLN A 27 -1.44 -19.79 1.29
CA GLN A 27 -2.23 -20.23 0.15
C GLN A 27 -1.75 -19.54 -1.12
N THR A 28 -1.42 -20.33 -2.13
CA THR A 28 -1.13 -19.86 -3.48
C THR A 28 -2.42 -19.51 -4.20
N VAL A 29 -2.48 -18.30 -4.74
CA VAL A 29 -3.63 -17.77 -5.48
C VAL A 29 -3.18 -17.14 -6.80
N SER A 30 -4.01 -17.32 -7.83
CA SER A 30 -3.92 -16.58 -9.09
C SER A 30 -4.97 -15.48 -9.10
N LEU A 31 -4.61 -14.30 -9.57
CA LEU A 31 -5.55 -13.20 -9.80
C LEU A 31 -6.03 -13.29 -11.24
N ALA A 32 -7.35 -13.35 -11.42
CA ALA A 32 -7.99 -13.25 -12.71
C ALA A 32 -8.51 -11.82 -12.91
N PHE A 33 -8.16 -11.21 -14.03
CA PHE A 33 -8.70 -9.91 -14.43
C PHE A 33 -9.01 -9.91 -15.92
N MET A 34 -10.29 -9.75 -16.25
CA MET A 34 -10.79 -9.83 -17.62
C MET A 34 -10.42 -11.20 -18.25
N ALA A 35 -9.58 -11.24 -19.30
CA ALA A 35 -9.08 -12.46 -19.93
C ALA A 35 -7.64 -12.82 -19.50
N TRP A 36 -7.09 -12.12 -18.50
CA TRP A 36 -5.71 -12.32 -18.06
C TRP A 36 -5.66 -12.97 -16.67
N ASN A 37 -4.76 -13.94 -16.53
CA ASN A 37 -4.45 -14.59 -15.26
C ASN A 37 -2.99 -14.34 -14.90
N THR A 38 -2.75 -14.04 -13.63
CA THR A 38 -1.39 -13.92 -13.11
C THR A 38 -0.83 -15.29 -12.73
N PRO A 39 0.50 -15.45 -12.66
CA PRO A 39 1.11 -16.62 -12.02
C PRO A 39 0.56 -16.83 -10.61
N ALA A 40 0.45 -18.08 -10.18
CA ALA A 40 0.03 -18.40 -8.82
C ALA A 40 1.16 -18.08 -7.84
N LEU A 41 0.91 -17.17 -6.90
CA LEU A 41 1.84 -16.76 -5.85
C LEU A 41 1.13 -16.81 -4.50
N PRO A 42 1.85 -16.97 -3.38
CA PRO A 42 1.27 -16.82 -2.06
C PRO A 42 0.50 -15.50 -1.91
N LEU A 43 -0.71 -15.56 -1.34
CA LEU A 43 -1.62 -14.41 -1.23
C LEU A 43 -0.96 -13.16 -0.63
N PHE A 44 -0.09 -13.35 0.36
CA PHE A 44 0.60 -12.23 1.00
C PHE A 44 1.45 -11.39 0.04
N ILE A 45 2.00 -11.99 -1.02
CA ILE A 45 2.79 -11.28 -2.04
C ILE A 45 1.88 -10.29 -2.79
N TRP A 46 0.69 -10.74 -3.20
CA TRP A 46 -0.30 -9.89 -3.86
C TRP A 46 -0.79 -8.75 -2.97
N LEU A 47 -1.06 -9.04 -1.70
CA LEU A 47 -1.48 -8.03 -0.71
C LEU A 47 -0.40 -6.98 -0.48
N LEU A 48 0.86 -7.39 -0.37
CA LEU A 48 2.01 -6.50 -0.23
C LEU A 48 2.18 -5.57 -1.44
N ILE A 49 2.12 -6.12 -2.65
CA ILE A 49 2.21 -5.34 -3.89
C ILE A 49 1.06 -4.32 -3.96
N THR A 50 -0.16 -4.76 -3.68
CA THR A 50 -1.36 -3.90 -3.71
C THR A 50 -1.25 -2.76 -2.72
N LEU A 51 -0.83 -3.04 -1.49
CA LEU A 51 -0.62 -2.04 -0.44
C LEU A 51 0.45 -1.02 -0.84
N PHE A 52 1.58 -1.50 -1.36
CA PHE A 52 2.67 -0.65 -1.82
C PHE A 52 2.22 0.26 -2.96
N LEU A 53 1.52 -0.28 -3.97
CA LEU A 53 0.97 0.50 -5.08
C LEU A 53 -0.04 1.53 -4.58
N GLY A 54 -0.95 1.16 -3.67
CA GLY A 54 -1.92 2.09 -3.08
C GLY A 54 -1.26 3.28 -2.36
N ILE A 55 -0.21 3.02 -1.58
CA ILE A 55 0.57 4.07 -0.91
C ILE A 55 1.26 4.95 -1.95
N LEU A 56 1.91 4.35 -2.94
CA LEU A 56 2.61 5.09 -3.99
C LEU A 56 1.65 6.01 -4.75
N ILE A 57 0.49 5.50 -5.15
CA ILE A 57 -0.58 6.26 -5.80
C ILE A 57 -1.05 7.39 -4.88
N GLY A 58 -1.33 7.12 -3.61
CA GLY A 58 -1.76 8.13 -2.64
C GLY A 58 -0.74 9.25 -2.45
N LEU A 59 0.55 8.92 -2.40
CA LEU A 59 1.64 9.91 -2.30
C LEU A 59 1.73 10.78 -3.56
N ILE A 60 1.60 10.17 -4.74
CA ILE A 60 1.62 10.88 -6.03
C ILE A 60 0.44 11.84 -6.10
N LEU A 61 -0.78 11.36 -5.85
CA LEU A 61 -2.00 12.18 -5.90
C LEU A 61 -1.98 13.30 -4.84
N GLY A 62 -1.50 13.02 -3.63
CA GLY A 62 -1.36 14.02 -2.57
C GLY A 62 -0.39 15.16 -2.91
N ARG A 63 0.61 14.93 -3.78
CA ARG A 63 1.50 15.99 -4.28
C ARG A 63 0.79 16.95 -5.23
N PHE A 64 -0.08 16.42 -6.09
CA PHE A 64 -0.86 17.23 -7.04
C PHE A 64 -2.00 18.01 -6.36
N SER A 65 -2.49 17.55 -5.20
CA SER A 65 -3.56 18.22 -4.44
C SER A 65 -3.15 19.52 -3.72
N LYS A 66 -1.87 19.93 -3.74
CA LYS A 66 -1.38 21.15 -3.06
C LYS A 66 -1.57 22.47 -3.83
N ARG A 67 -2.65 22.62 -4.61
CA ARG A 67 -3.01 23.91 -5.23
C ARG A 67 -4.22 24.54 -4.54
N LYS A 68 -4.02 25.80 -4.12
CA LYS A 68 -4.98 26.80 -3.61
C LYS A 68 -5.47 26.68 -2.14
N ARG A 69 -4.63 27.17 -1.22
CA ARG A 69 -5.05 28.12 -0.17
C ARG A 69 -4.01 29.25 -0.07
N SER A 70 -3.91 30.03 -1.13
CA SER A 70 -3.47 31.42 -1.06
C SER A 70 -4.65 32.22 -1.57
N GLY A 71 -5.41 32.75 -0.64
CA GLY A 71 -6.55 33.63 -0.85
C GLY A 71 -6.61 34.51 0.38
N SER A 72 -6.24 35.78 0.17
CA SER A 72 -6.18 36.88 1.13
C SER A 72 -7.35 36.93 2.11
N ALA A 73 -7.03 37.27 3.36
CA ALA A 73 -7.65 38.38 4.08
C ALA A 73 -6.63 38.87 5.12
#